data_AF-A0A7R9H4Y3-F1
#
_entry.id   AF-A0A7R9H4Y3-F1
#
_cell.length_a   1.000
_cell.length_b   1.000
_cell.length_c   1.000
_cell.angle_alpha   90.00
_cell.angle_beta   90.00
_cell.angle_gamma   90.00
#
_symmetry.space_group_name_H-M   'P 1'
#
loop_
_entity.id
_entity.type
_entity.pdbx_description
1 polymer ?
#
loop_
_entity_poly.entity_id
_entity_poly.type
_entity_poly.pdbx_seq_one_letter_code
_entity_poly.pdbx_strand_id
1 'polypeptide(L)'
;MSPACPLPSVDDLSFQILLHNPAEFPQMGTQFIRVPMKRDVVAVVRPSIMETSSGLESYAPKTRQCFFSYEKRLLYFNVYTQGNCEMECLINITREVCSCTAFYVPSLDDVPVCGAANLLCYSLLADGVVNQDSMMTLCECLPSCTEIKYDVEISQSQLVWPDVERFIFNSRSGLGESDNFGKLSIYFKNVQFMTNRRSELYGLTDFLG
;
A
#
# COMPACT_ATOMS: atom_id res chain seq x y z
N MET A 1 -7.83 13.89 -37.02
CA MET A 1 -7.63 14.85 -35.92
C MET A 1 -8.00 14.14 -34.64
N SER A 2 -7.02 13.70 -33.86
CA SER A 2 -7.29 13.13 -32.53
C SER A 2 -7.83 14.23 -31.62
N PRO A 3 -8.85 13.98 -30.79
CA PRO A 3 -9.36 15.00 -29.88
C PRO A 3 -8.27 15.32 -28.85
N ALA A 4 -8.04 16.60 -28.60
CA ALA A 4 -7.17 17.05 -27.53
C ALA A 4 -7.78 16.61 -26.19
N CYS A 5 -6.97 16.01 -25.31
CA CYS A 5 -7.39 15.75 -23.93
C CYS A 5 -7.75 17.09 -23.27
N PRO A 6 -8.97 17.29 -22.76
CA PRO A 6 -9.31 18.48 -22.02
C PRO A 6 -8.41 18.57 -20.77
N LEU A 7 -7.86 19.76 -20.51
CA LEU A 7 -7.13 20.00 -19.27
C LEU A 7 -8.10 19.87 -18.09
N PRO A 8 -7.68 19.23 -16.98
CA PRO A 8 -8.53 19.07 -15.80
C PRO A 8 -8.91 20.44 -15.23
N SER A 9 -10.16 20.57 -14.76
CA SER A 9 -10.62 21.79 -14.11
C SER A 9 -9.95 21.94 -12.74
N VAL A 10 -9.89 23.17 -12.17
CA VAL A 10 -9.26 23.41 -10.86
C VAL A 10 -9.95 22.63 -9.73
N ASP A 11 -11.25 22.37 -9.87
CA ASP A 11 -12.03 21.55 -8.93
C ASP A 11 -11.70 20.05 -9.01
N ASP A 12 -11.03 19.59 -10.07
CA ASP A 12 -10.54 18.22 -10.22
C ASP A 12 -9.14 18.00 -9.62
N LEU A 13 -8.43 19.09 -9.26
CA LEU A 13 -7.11 19.01 -8.67
C LEU A 13 -7.20 18.47 -7.24
N SER A 14 -6.51 17.35 -7.00
CA SER A 14 -6.47 16.72 -5.70
C SER A 14 -5.17 15.94 -5.51
N PHE A 15 -4.75 15.83 -4.25
CA PHE A 15 -3.72 14.88 -3.86
C PHE A 15 -4.36 13.53 -3.53
N GLN A 16 -3.64 12.46 -3.82
CA GLN A 16 -3.98 11.10 -3.40
C GLN A 16 -2.98 10.67 -2.33
N ILE A 17 -3.50 10.25 -1.18
CA ILE A 17 -2.70 9.84 -0.03
C ILE A 17 -3.05 8.39 0.29
N LEU A 18 -2.04 7.53 0.30
CA LEU A 18 -2.16 6.13 0.68
C LEU A 18 -1.70 5.93 2.12
N LEU A 19 -2.49 5.20 2.91
CA LEU A 19 -2.07 4.68 4.21
C LEU A 19 -1.84 3.18 4.07
N HIS A 20 -0.65 2.73 4.40
CA HIS A 20 -0.25 1.32 4.27
C HIS A 20 0.69 0.92 5.42
N ASN A 21 0.94 -0.38 5.54
CA ASN A 21 1.88 -0.91 6.51
C ASN A 21 3.32 -0.44 6.18
N PRO A 22 4.09 0.10 7.14
CA PRO A 22 5.45 0.59 6.89
C PRO A 22 6.44 -0.47 6.40
N ALA A 23 6.16 -1.76 6.63
CA ALA A 23 6.97 -2.86 6.10
C ALA A 23 6.61 -3.26 4.66
N GLU A 24 5.55 -2.69 4.09
CA GLU A 24 5.04 -2.99 2.77
C GLU A 24 5.44 -1.93 1.75
N PHE A 25 5.73 -2.40 0.53
CA PHE A 25 5.91 -1.50 -0.61
C PHE A 25 4.61 -0.74 -0.90
N PRO A 26 4.64 0.61 -0.98
CA PRO A 26 3.44 1.39 -1.25
C PRO A 26 2.91 1.11 -2.66
N GLN A 27 1.78 0.42 -2.74
CA GLN A 27 1.06 0.24 -3.99
C GLN A 27 -0.17 1.14 -4.01
N MET A 28 -0.18 2.11 -4.93
CA MET A 28 -1.36 2.94 -5.19
C MET A 28 -2.44 2.07 -5.83
N GLY A 29 -3.24 1.42 -4.99
CA GLY A 29 -4.40 0.63 -5.39
C GLY A 29 -5.68 1.46 -5.45
N THR A 30 -6.81 0.81 -5.18
CA THR A 30 -8.15 1.43 -5.23
C THR A 30 -8.51 2.21 -3.95
N GLN A 31 -7.78 2.01 -2.85
CA GLN A 31 -8.06 2.64 -1.56
C GLN A 31 -7.04 3.74 -1.26
N PHE A 32 -7.45 5.00 -1.44
CA PHE A 32 -6.65 6.17 -1.12
C PHE A 32 -7.54 7.31 -0.60
N ILE A 33 -6.97 8.19 0.20
CA ILE A 33 -7.60 9.43 0.65
C ILE A 33 -7.40 10.48 -0.44
N ARG A 34 -8.50 11.04 -0.95
CA ARG A 34 -8.45 12.17 -1.87
C ARG A 34 -8.53 13.48 -1.09
N VAL A 35 -7.57 14.38 -1.32
CA VAL A 35 -7.53 15.73 -0.73
C VAL A 35 -7.67 16.76 -1.85
N PRO A 36 -8.89 17.26 -2.09
CA PRO A 36 -9.11 18.31 -3.08
C PRO A 36 -8.45 19.62 -2.68
N MET A 37 -8.16 20.47 -3.66
CA MET A 37 -7.76 21.85 -3.39
C MET A 37 -8.88 22.60 -2.66
N LYS A 38 -8.50 23.60 -1.85
CA LYS A 38 -9.41 24.46 -1.06
C LYS A 38 -10.32 23.71 -0.07
N ARG A 39 -9.96 22.47 0.26
CA ARG A 39 -10.66 21.65 1.27
C ARG A 39 -9.78 21.37 2.46
N ASP A 40 -10.39 21.41 3.65
CA ASP A 40 -9.81 20.86 4.87
C ASP A 40 -10.37 19.44 5.04
N VAL A 41 -9.49 18.46 4.95
CA VAL A 41 -9.81 17.04 5.07
C VAL A 41 -9.24 16.53 6.38
N VAL A 42 -10.12 15.95 7.19
CA VAL A 42 -9.74 15.25 8.42
C VAL A 42 -9.92 13.76 8.19
N ALA A 43 -8.84 13.00 8.34
CA ALA A 43 -8.82 11.56 8.25
C ALA A 43 -8.61 10.97 9.64
N VAL A 44 -9.63 10.26 10.15
CA VAL A 44 -9.56 9.57 11.43
C VAL A 44 -9.27 8.09 11.16
N VAL A 45 -8.12 7.64 11.65
CA VAL A 45 -7.54 6.32 11.34
C VAL A 45 -7.76 5.36 12.50
N ARG A 46 -8.14 4.13 12.16
CA ARG A 46 -8.27 2.98 13.05
C ARG A 46 -7.39 1.84 12.52
N PRO A 47 -6.25 1.54 13.17
CA PRO A 47 -5.48 0.37 12.81
C PRO A 47 -6.24 -0.88 13.27
N SER A 48 -6.33 -1.86 12.37
CA SER A 48 -6.82 -3.20 12.61
C SER A 48 -5.63 -4.15 12.53
N ILE A 49 -5.26 -4.76 13.65
CA ILE A 49 -4.10 -5.64 13.76
C ILE A 49 -4.60 -7.07 13.94
N MET A 50 -4.12 -7.97 13.09
CA MET A 50 -4.35 -9.40 13.19
C MET A 50 -3.01 -10.10 13.38
N GLU A 51 -2.90 -10.89 14.43
CA GLU A 51 -1.67 -11.62 14.77
C GLU A 51 -1.94 -13.10 15.01
N THR A 52 -0.99 -13.93 14.63
CA THR A 52 -0.99 -15.36 14.90
C THR A 52 -0.07 -15.64 16.07
N SER A 53 -0.48 -16.47 17.02
CA SER A 53 0.33 -16.81 18.19
C SER A 53 1.64 -17.49 17.82
N SER A 54 2.71 -17.20 18.56
CA SER A 54 4.00 -17.90 18.43
C SER A 54 3.91 -19.41 18.68
N GLY A 55 2.91 -19.91 19.43
CA GLY A 55 2.63 -21.36 19.56
C GLY A 55 2.37 -22.06 18.22
N LEU A 56 1.93 -21.30 17.20
CA LEU A 56 1.71 -21.80 15.86
C LEU A 56 2.98 -21.77 14.99
N GLU A 57 4.13 -21.27 15.48
CA GLU A 57 5.41 -21.25 14.72
C GLU A 57 5.87 -22.66 14.34
N SER A 58 5.65 -23.65 15.21
CA SER A 58 6.05 -25.03 14.96
C SER A 58 5.26 -25.72 13.85
N TYR A 59 4.11 -25.17 13.45
CA TYR A 59 3.30 -25.70 12.36
C TYR A 59 3.83 -25.19 11.02
N ALA A 60 3.80 -26.03 9.99
CA ALA A 60 4.22 -25.60 8.66
C ALA A 60 3.35 -24.42 8.15
N PRO A 61 3.91 -23.45 7.41
CA PRO A 61 3.17 -22.30 6.87
C PRO A 61 1.91 -22.71 6.09
N LYS A 62 1.99 -23.78 5.30
CA LYS A 62 0.84 -24.34 4.56
C LYS A 62 -0.26 -24.89 5.48
N THR A 63 0.04 -25.33 6.69
CA THR A 63 -0.98 -25.81 7.66
C THR A 63 -1.67 -24.63 8.35
N ARG A 64 -0.92 -23.61 8.76
CA ARG A 64 -1.50 -22.42 9.42
C ARG A 64 -2.03 -21.36 8.44
N GLN A 65 -1.73 -21.51 7.14
CA GLN A 65 -2.17 -20.64 6.04
C GLN A 65 -1.62 -19.21 6.13
N CYS A 66 -0.42 -19.04 6.68
CA CYS A 66 0.29 -17.76 6.72
C CYS A 66 1.81 -17.94 6.86
N PHE A 67 2.58 -16.92 6.46
CA PHE A 67 4.01 -16.82 6.74
C PHE A 67 4.30 -15.79 7.82
N PHE A 68 5.19 -16.13 8.75
CA PHE A 68 5.84 -15.14 9.59
C PHE A 68 6.83 -14.32 8.75
N SER A 69 7.13 -13.11 9.22
CA SER A 69 7.89 -12.08 8.49
C SER A 69 9.28 -12.51 8.01
N TYR A 70 9.84 -13.59 8.59
CA TYR A 70 11.19 -14.08 8.32
C TYR A 70 11.24 -15.44 7.61
N GLU A 71 10.09 -16.07 7.33
CA GLU A 71 10.08 -17.46 6.84
C GLU A 71 10.31 -17.60 5.35
N LYS A 72 9.80 -16.66 4.57
CA LYS A 72 10.00 -16.60 3.13
C LYS A 72 10.88 -15.41 2.80
N ARG A 73 12.11 -15.72 2.39
CA ARG A 73 13.07 -14.71 1.96
C ARG A 73 12.64 -14.13 0.62
N LEU A 74 12.58 -12.81 0.56
CA LEU A 74 12.36 -12.05 -0.66
C LEU A 74 13.71 -11.49 -1.15
N LEU A 75 13.83 -11.28 -2.45
CA LEU A 75 15.01 -10.73 -3.11
C LEU A 75 15.08 -9.21 -2.98
N TYR A 76 13.95 -8.52 -3.09
CA TYR A 76 13.89 -7.04 -3.09
C TYR A 76 13.50 -6.45 -1.73
N PHE A 77 12.97 -7.26 -0.81
CA PHE A 77 12.42 -6.81 0.46
C PHE A 77 12.98 -7.60 1.63
N ASN A 78 13.27 -6.93 2.76
CA ASN A 78 13.85 -7.57 3.94
C ASN A 78 12.80 -8.27 4.82
N VAL A 79 11.53 -7.86 4.72
CA VAL A 79 10.44 -8.34 5.56
C VAL A 79 9.39 -8.96 4.65
N TYR A 80 9.03 -10.22 4.94
CA TYR A 80 7.91 -10.85 4.25
C TYR A 80 6.60 -10.17 4.65
N THR A 81 5.91 -9.70 3.64
CA THR A 81 4.48 -9.40 3.69
C THR A 81 3.84 -9.99 2.45
N GLN A 82 2.51 -10.15 2.46
CA GLN A 82 1.82 -10.61 1.26
C GLN A 82 2.04 -9.64 0.10
N GLY A 83 1.88 -8.33 0.33
CA GLY A 83 2.10 -7.31 -0.69
C GLY A 83 3.52 -7.28 -1.25
N ASN A 84 4.56 -7.48 -0.42
CA ASN A 84 5.94 -7.54 -0.89
C ASN A 84 6.20 -8.79 -1.75
N CYS A 85 5.61 -9.93 -1.38
CA CYS A 85 5.70 -11.16 -2.18
C CYS A 85 5.02 -10.99 -3.54
N GLU A 86 3.84 -10.38 -3.57
CA GLU A 86 3.06 -10.10 -4.78
C GLU A 86 3.79 -9.09 -5.68
N MET A 87 4.39 -8.06 -5.09
CA MET A 87 5.23 -7.09 -5.82
C MET A 87 6.47 -7.76 -6.42
N GLU A 88 7.18 -8.60 -5.66
CA GLU A 88 8.33 -9.36 -6.16
C GLU A 88 7.94 -10.32 -7.29
N CYS A 89 6.80 -10.99 -7.16
CA CYS A 89 6.23 -11.84 -8.20
C CYS A 89 6.00 -11.05 -9.50
N LEU A 90 5.35 -9.88 -9.41
CA LEU A 90 5.13 -9.00 -10.56
C LEU A 90 6.44 -8.51 -11.18
N ILE A 91 7.46 -8.18 -10.38
CA ILE A 91 8.79 -7.78 -10.87
C ILE A 91 9.43 -8.93 -11.66
N ASN A 92 9.40 -10.15 -11.11
CA ASN A 92 10.01 -11.31 -11.76
C ASN A 92 9.31 -11.66 -13.07
N ILE A 93 7.97 -11.68 -13.09
CA ILE A 93 7.19 -11.92 -14.30
C ILE A 93 7.48 -10.85 -15.35
N THR A 94 7.49 -9.57 -14.96
CA THR A 94 7.79 -8.45 -15.88
C THR A 94 9.19 -8.60 -16.47
N ARG A 95 10.16 -9.00 -15.66
CA ARG A 95 11.53 -9.25 -16.11
C ARG A 95 11.60 -10.42 -17.09
N GLU A 96 10.92 -11.52 -16.82
CA GLU A 96 10.92 -12.70 -17.70
C GLU A 96 10.22 -12.45 -19.03
N VAL A 97 9.08 -11.75 -19.01
CA VAL A 97 8.24 -11.52 -20.20
C VAL A 97 8.71 -10.32 -21.01
N CYS A 98 9.00 -9.20 -20.34
CA CYS A 98 9.33 -7.92 -20.99
C CYS A 98 10.83 -7.60 -20.99
N SER A 99 11.67 -8.44 -20.36
CA SER A 99 13.14 -8.23 -20.26
C SER A 99 13.54 -6.87 -19.68
N CYS A 100 12.71 -6.29 -18.82
CA CYS A 100 12.94 -5.01 -18.17
C CYS A 100 12.21 -4.92 -16.82
N THR A 101 12.54 -3.92 -16.00
CA THR A 101 11.87 -3.64 -14.72
C THR A 101 11.21 -2.26 -14.75
N ALA A 102 10.04 -2.12 -14.12
CA ALA A 102 9.37 -0.82 -14.07
C ALA A 102 10.21 0.23 -13.30
N PHE A 103 10.08 1.50 -13.66
CA PHE A 103 10.91 2.55 -13.04
C PHE A 103 10.57 2.85 -11.58
N TYR A 104 9.36 2.50 -11.14
CA TYR A 104 8.85 2.83 -9.81
C TYR A 104 9.10 1.74 -8.77
N VAL A 105 9.62 0.57 -9.17
CA VAL A 105 9.86 -0.58 -8.30
C VAL A 105 11.36 -0.75 -8.02
N PRO A 106 11.75 -1.44 -6.94
CA PRO A 106 13.15 -1.78 -6.72
C PRO A 106 13.71 -2.61 -7.89
N SER A 107 14.91 -2.27 -8.36
CA SER A 107 15.61 -2.99 -9.41
C SER A 107 16.96 -3.50 -8.91
N LEU A 108 17.42 -4.64 -9.45
CA LEU A 108 18.81 -5.09 -9.32
C LEU A 108 19.66 -4.48 -10.43
N ASP A 109 20.95 -4.28 -10.17
CA ASP A 109 21.88 -3.53 -11.03
C ASP A 109 21.96 -4.04 -12.49
N ASP A 110 21.64 -5.32 -12.73
CA ASP A 110 21.76 -5.97 -14.03
C ASP A 110 20.48 -5.96 -14.88
N VAL A 111 19.41 -5.27 -14.45
CA VAL A 111 18.12 -5.27 -15.18
C VAL A 111 17.80 -3.87 -15.71
N PRO A 112 17.62 -3.69 -17.04
CA PRO A 112 17.29 -2.39 -17.59
C PRO A 112 15.89 -1.94 -17.18
N VAL A 113 15.72 -0.65 -16.95
CA VAL A 113 14.41 -0.03 -16.72
C VAL A 113 13.60 -0.04 -18.02
N CYS A 114 12.30 -0.37 -17.95
CA CYS A 114 11.42 -0.39 -19.10
C CYS A 114 11.32 1.01 -19.74
N GLY A 115 11.77 1.12 -21.00
CA GLY A 115 11.57 2.31 -21.82
C GLY A 115 10.21 2.32 -22.52
N ALA A 116 9.96 3.38 -23.29
CA ALA A 116 8.68 3.58 -24.01
C ALA A 116 8.30 2.40 -24.93
N ALA A 117 9.29 1.69 -25.51
CA ALA A 117 9.06 0.54 -26.38
C ALA A 117 8.39 -0.65 -25.64
N ASN A 118 8.67 -0.80 -24.34
CA ASN A 118 8.14 -1.90 -23.52
C ASN A 118 7.01 -1.45 -22.59
N LEU A 119 6.57 -0.19 -22.72
CA LEU A 119 5.49 0.41 -21.91
C LEU A 119 4.20 -0.43 -22.00
N LEU A 120 3.80 -0.81 -23.21
CA LEU A 120 2.62 -1.65 -23.43
C LEU A 120 2.77 -3.05 -22.83
N CYS A 121 3.99 -3.62 -22.84
CA CYS A 121 4.23 -4.95 -22.30
C CYS A 121 3.99 -4.98 -20.80
N TYR A 122 4.64 -4.06 -20.07
CA TYR A 122 4.49 -4.05 -18.61
C TYR A 122 3.11 -3.54 -18.18
N SER A 123 2.50 -2.58 -18.89
CA SER A 123 1.19 -2.05 -18.50
C SER A 123 0.12 -3.13 -18.53
N LEU A 124 0.14 -4.02 -19.52
CA LEU A 124 -0.79 -5.15 -19.61
C LEU A 124 -0.63 -6.16 -18.45
N LEU A 125 0.60 -6.33 -17.94
CA LEU A 125 0.88 -7.17 -16.78
C LEU A 125 0.46 -6.48 -15.47
N ALA A 126 0.73 -5.19 -15.34
CA ALA A 126 0.39 -4.40 -14.16
C ALA A 126 -1.13 -4.20 -14.01
N ASP A 127 -1.84 -4.01 -15.12
CA ASP A 127 -3.29 -3.80 -15.15
C ASP A 127 -4.09 -5.12 -14.99
N GLY A 128 -3.41 -6.26 -14.83
CA GLY A 128 -4.05 -7.56 -14.66
C GLY A 128 -4.81 -8.07 -15.89
N VAL A 129 -4.61 -7.45 -17.05
CA VAL A 129 -5.27 -7.80 -18.32
C VAL A 129 -4.80 -9.17 -18.83
N VAL A 130 -3.58 -9.57 -18.46
CA VAL A 130 -3.05 -10.91 -18.68
C VAL A 130 -3.30 -11.74 -17.44
N ASN A 131 -4.07 -12.84 -17.55
CA ASN A 131 -4.43 -13.83 -16.53
C ASN A 131 -3.62 -13.77 -15.21
N GLN A 132 -3.89 -12.75 -14.40
CA GLN A 132 -3.10 -12.44 -13.22
C GLN A 132 -3.30 -13.52 -12.17
N ASP A 133 -4.50 -14.09 -12.08
CA ASP A 133 -4.81 -15.18 -11.17
C ASP A 133 -3.94 -16.42 -11.41
N SER A 134 -3.72 -16.84 -12.67
CA SER A 134 -2.92 -18.04 -12.94
C SER A 134 -1.42 -17.78 -12.79
N MET A 135 -0.93 -16.57 -13.10
CA MET A 135 0.48 -16.21 -12.89
C MET A 135 0.80 -15.96 -11.41
N MET A 136 -0.12 -15.37 -10.65
CA MET A 136 0.03 -15.14 -9.20
C MET A 136 -0.11 -16.42 -8.38
N THR A 137 -0.90 -17.39 -8.87
CA THR A 137 -0.99 -18.73 -8.24
C THR A 137 0.37 -19.42 -8.20
N LEU A 138 1.28 -19.16 -9.16
CA LEU A 138 2.63 -19.72 -9.18
C LEU A 138 3.53 -19.19 -8.06
N CYS A 139 3.24 -18.00 -7.52
CA CYS A 139 4.14 -17.30 -6.60
C CYS A 139 3.97 -17.72 -5.12
N GLU A 140 2.95 -18.52 -4.79
CA GLU A 140 2.65 -19.03 -3.44
C GLU A 140 2.77 -17.92 -2.35
N CYS A 141 2.14 -16.76 -2.55
CA CYS A 141 2.13 -15.66 -1.58
C CYS A 141 1.00 -15.85 -0.56
N LEU A 142 1.26 -16.58 0.53
CA LEU A 142 0.31 -16.70 1.63
C LEU A 142 0.21 -15.37 2.41
N PRO A 143 -0.91 -15.12 3.11
CA PRO A 143 -1.05 -13.98 4.01
C PRO A 143 0.06 -13.92 5.05
N SER A 144 0.31 -12.73 5.58
CA SER A 144 1.23 -12.55 6.71
C SER A 144 0.57 -13.04 7.99
N CYS A 145 1.33 -13.73 8.86
CA CYS A 145 0.83 -14.15 10.16
C CYS A 145 0.58 -12.96 11.10
N THR A 146 1.18 -11.80 10.80
CA THR A 146 0.92 -10.51 11.40
C THR A 146 0.56 -9.52 10.30
N GLU A 147 -0.64 -8.96 10.35
CA GLU A 147 -1.16 -8.01 9.36
C GLU A 147 -1.67 -6.74 10.05
N ILE A 148 -1.40 -5.59 9.44
CA ILE A 148 -1.86 -4.27 9.90
C ILE A 148 -2.60 -3.61 8.76
N LYS A 149 -3.88 -3.32 8.96
CA LYS A 149 -4.75 -2.57 8.04
C LYS A 149 -5.22 -1.28 8.69
N TYR A 150 -5.57 -0.28 7.88
CA TYR A 150 -6.03 1.01 8.37
C TYR A 150 -7.43 1.32 7.83
N ASP A 151 -8.41 1.33 8.73
CA ASP A 151 -9.74 1.83 8.41
C ASP A 151 -9.75 3.35 8.60
N VAL A 152 -10.26 4.08 7.59
CA VAL A 152 -10.22 5.55 7.58
C VAL A 152 -11.63 6.11 7.51
N GLU A 153 -11.98 6.95 8.49
CA GLU A 153 -13.19 7.77 8.47
C GLU A 153 -12.82 9.20 8.03
N ILE A 154 -13.43 9.67 6.94
CA ILE A 154 -13.09 10.96 6.34
C ILE A 154 -14.19 11.99 6.62
N SER A 155 -13.79 13.19 7.04
CA SER A 155 -14.62 14.38 7.11
C SER A 155 -13.99 15.51 6.31
N GLN A 156 -14.80 16.33 5.65
CA GLN A 156 -14.31 17.41 4.80
C GLN A 156 -15.10 18.69 5.03
N SER A 157 -14.40 19.82 4.98
CA SER A 157 -14.99 21.17 5.05
C SER A 157 -14.28 22.13 4.10
N GLN A 158 -14.79 23.36 3.97
CA GLN A 158 -14.09 24.40 3.22
C GLN A 158 -12.86 24.86 4.01
N LEU A 159 -11.75 25.02 3.30
CA LEU A 159 -10.53 25.54 3.91
C LEU A 159 -10.57 27.06 3.93
N VAL A 160 -10.35 27.65 5.11
CA VAL A 160 -10.38 29.11 5.31
C VAL A 160 -8.96 29.62 5.53
N TRP A 161 -8.61 30.75 4.91
CA TRP A 161 -7.26 31.30 4.94
C TRP A 161 -6.67 31.56 6.34
N PRO A 162 -7.42 32.04 7.36
CA PRO A 162 -6.88 32.23 8.71
C PRO A 162 -6.39 30.94 9.39
N ASP A 163 -6.91 29.78 9.03
CA ASP A 163 -6.44 28.49 9.56
C ASP A 163 -5.15 28.04 8.88
N VAL A 164 -5.00 28.43 7.63
CA VAL A 164 -3.85 28.14 6.79
C VAL A 164 -2.68 29.05 7.16
N GLU A 165 -2.94 30.34 7.29
CA GLU A 165 -1.97 31.33 7.77
C GLU A 165 -1.34 30.88 9.08
N ARG A 166 -2.14 30.42 10.05
CA ARG A 166 -1.63 29.89 11.33
C ARG A 166 -0.71 28.68 11.19
N PHE A 167 -0.95 27.80 10.22
CA PHE A 167 -0.11 26.64 9.96
C PHE A 167 1.18 27.00 9.21
N ILE A 168 1.09 27.94 8.27
CA ILE A 168 2.17 28.29 7.34
C ILE A 168 3.04 29.45 7.86
N PHE A 169 2.61 30.20 8.89
CA PHE A 169 3.32 31.39 9.40
C PHE A 169 4.82 31.19 9.71
N ASN A 170 5.22 29.97 10.10
CA ASN A 170 6.62 29.62 10.38
C ASN A 170 7.36 28.98 9.19
N SER A 171 6.63 28.60 8.15
CA SER A 171 7.16 28.05 6.91
C SER A 171 7.50 29.23 5.99
N ARG A 172 8.76 29.40 5.60
CA ARG A 172 9.21 30.46 4.66
C ARG A 172 8.68 30.24 3.23
N SER A 173 7.46 29.74 3.07
CA SER A 173 6.94 29.19 1.83
C SER A 173 6.35 30.24 0.89
N GLY A 174 6.25 31.51 1.31
CA GLY A 174 5.81 32.60 0.42
C GLY A 174 4.41 32.41 -0.20
N LEU A 175 3.61 31.50 0.36
CA LEU A 175 2.29 31.13 -0.14
C LEU A 175 1.28 32.22 0.15
N GLY A 176 0.45 32.55 -0.84
CA GLY A 176 -0.61 33.55 -0.76
C GLY A 176 -2.02 32.93 -0.77
N GLU A 177 -3.01 33.75 -0.43
CA GLU A 177 -4.43 33.34 -0.38
C GLU A 177 -4.98 32.86 -1.73
N SER A 178 -4.40 33.35 -2.84
CA SER A 178 -4.75 32.96 -4.20
C SER A 178 -4.24 31.58 -4.61
N ASP A 179 -3.35 30.98 -3.82
CA ASP A 179 -2.76 29.69 -4.16
C ASP A 179 -3.73 28.53 -3.91
N ASN A 180 -3.60 27.47 -4.70
CA ASN A 180 -4.40 26.26 -4.51
C ASN A 180 -3.67 25.34 -3.53
N PHE A 181 -4.24 25.18 -2.34
CA PHE A 181 -3.75 24.25 -1.33
C PHE A 181 -4.92 23.46 -0.74
N GLY A 182 -4.67 22.21 -0.37
CA GLY A 182 -5.56 21.39 0.44
C GLY A 182 -4.90 21.10 1.77
N LYS A 183 -5.67 20.97 2.84
CA LYS A 183 -5.17 20.60 4.16
C LYS A 183 -5.63 19.18 4.47
N LEU A 184 -4.71 18.36 4.95
CA LEU A 184 -5.00 17.03 5.46
C LEU A 184 -4.52 16.94 6.91
N SER A 185 -5.42 16.57 7.81
CA SER A 185 -5.08 16.28 9.20
C SER A 185 -5.40 14.82 9.51
N ILE A 186 -4.41 14.04 9.97
CA ILE A 186 -4.56 12.61 10.25
C ILE A 186 -4.50 12.39 11.78
N TYR A 187 -5.49 11.70 12.33
CA TYR A 187 -5.56 11.40 13.76
C TYR A 187 -5.93 9.94 14.00
N PHE A 188 -5.40 9.33 15.06
CA PHE A 188 -5.90 8.04 15.51
C PHE A 188 -7.22 8.22 16.25
N LYS A 189 -8.22 7.37 15.94
CA LYS A 189 -9.53 7.41 16.62
C LYS A 189 -9.41 7.16 18.13
N ASN A 190 -8.50 6.26 18.51
CA ASN A 190 -8.29 5.81 19.89
C ASN A 190 -6.78 5.79 20.18
N VAL A 191 -6.40 5.95 21.46
CA VAL A 191 -5.00 5.82 21.91
C VAL A 191 -4.60 4.34 22.06
N GLN A 192 -5.57 3.47 22.31
CA GLN A 192 -5.40 2.02 22.44
C GLN A 192 -6.11 1.31 21.29
N PHE A 193 -5.47 0.29 20.76
CA PHE A 193 -5.96 -0.51 19.64
C PHE A 193 -6.16 -1.95 20.09
N MET A 194 -7.22 -2.58 19.60
CA MET A 194 -7.50 -3.99 19.88
C MET A 194 -6.84 -4.83 18.80
N THR A 195 -6.00 -5.78 19.22
CA THR A 195 -5.40 -6.77 18.32
C THR A 195 -6.24 -8.05 18.36
N ASN A 196 -6.62 -8.54 17.19
CA ASN A 196 -7.22 -9.86 17.05
C ASN A 196 -6.11 -10.91 17.00
N ARG A 197 -6.15 -11.90 17.89
CA ARG A 197 -5.14 -12.96 17.95
C ARG A 197 -5.73 -14.30 17.57
N ARG A 198 -5.11 -14.99 16.61
CA ARG A 198 -5.39 -16.38 16.24
C ARG A 198 -4.44 -17.30 17.00
N SER A 199 -4.97 -18.29 17.72
CA SER A 199 -4.20 -19.28 18.46
C SER A 199 -4.62 -20.71 18.13
N GLU A 200 -3.79 -21.71 18.47
CA GLU A 200 -4.26 -23.09 18.49
C GLU A 200 -5.45 -23.26 19.45
N LEU A 201 -6.41 -24.10 19.05
CA LEU A 201 -7.54 -24.46 19.91
C LEU A 201 -7.18 -25.58 20.89
N TYR A 202 -6.30 -26.50 20.47
CA TYR A 202 -5.76 -27.61 21.26
C TYR A 202 -4.27 -27.77 20.96
N GLY A 203 -3.45 -27.86 22.01
CA GLY A 203 -2.03 -28.16 21.92
C GLY A 203 -1.76 -29.67 21.97
N LEU A 204 -0.54 -30.07 21.63
CA LEU A 204 -0.13 -31.49 21.73
C LEU A 204 -0.28 -32.05 23.15
N THR A 205 -0.13 -31.22 24.18
CA THR A 205 -0.29 -31.60 25.59
C THR A 205 -1.72 -31.95 25.96
N ASP A 206 -2.72 -31.40 25.27
CA ASP A 206 -4.14 -31.64 25.58
C ASP A 206 -4.57 -33.06 25.19
N PHE A 207 -3.80 -33.71 24.30
CA PHE A 207 -4.02 -35.08 23.85
C PHE A 207 -3.15 -36.12 24.57
N LEU A 208 -2.28 -35.68 25.51
CA LEU A 208 -1.41 -36.55 26.31
C LEU A 208 -1.96 -36.79 27.73
N GLY A 209 -3.23 -36.49 27.97
CA GLY A 209 -3.96 -36.72 29.22
C GLY A 209 -4.52 -38.13 29.37
#